data_AF-A0A0A0LDZ8-F1
#
_entry.id   AF-A0A0A0LDZ8-F1
#
_cell.length_a   1.000
_cell.length_b   1.000
_cell.length_c   1.000
_cell.angle_alpha   90.00
_cell.angle_beta   90.00
_cell.angle_gamma   90.00
#
_symmetry.space_group_name_H-M   'P 1'
#
loop_
_entity.id
_entity.type
_entity.pdbx_description
1 polymer ?
#
loop_
_entity_poly.entity_id
_entity_poly.type
_entity_poly.pdbx_seq_one_letter_code
_entity_poly.pdbx_strand_id
1 'polypeptide(L)'
;MEGGGNRLLPAHAFPLFQEGIGLVLSRWSALQLAVENEWGGRDSRRKVELLCAEIFTWFTQNKEQLYIDDLEIILDEAMLSLSTQVDDGSIEEVAEKLIIMHEECVDGNFSSIERLRQSPRPQVAHAHVNQAESDDDDDDDVEEDVNRNDMMVDAVQPAQSRPANPQLNPEATAEAEDGWVQVTSRRNRGTRN
;
A
#
# COMPACT_ATOMS: atom_id res chain seq x y z
N MET A 1 -41.91 4.20 10.50
CA MET A 1 -40.51 4.38 10.11
C MET A 1 -40.50 5.28 8.90
N GLU A 2 -40.21 6.57 9.07
CA GLU A 2 -40.05 7.49 7.94
C GLU A 2 -38.78 7.08 7.18
N GLY A 3 -38.96 6.71 5.91
CA GLY A 3 -37.83 6.46 5.03
C GLY A 3 -37.05 7.75 4.88
N GLY A 4 -35.80 7.75 5.39
CA GLY A 4 -34.81 8.76 5.05
C GLY A 4 -34.64 8.73 3.54
N GLY A 5 -35.28 9.66 2.84
CA GLY A 5 -35.10 9.80 1.42
C GLY A 5 -33.63 10.06 1.13
N ASN A 6 -33.09 9.36 0.12
CA ASN A 6 -31.75 9.59 -0.38
C ASN A 6 -31.57 11.07 -0.72
N ARG A 7 -30.87 11.79 0.14
CA ARG A 7 -30.53 13.18 -0.11
C ARG A 7 -29.28 13.18 -0.97
N LEU A 8 -29.46 13.62 -2.22
CA LEU A 8 -28.38 13.70 -3.18
C LEU A 8 -27.52 14.93 -2.88
N LEU A 9 -26.21 14.76 -3.01
CA LEU A 9 -25.25 15.85 -2.93
C LEU A 9 -25.58 16.92 -3.99
N PRO A 10 -25.64 18.21 -3.63
CA PRO A 10 -25.92 19.26 -4.62
C PRO A 10 -24.69 19.50 -5.51
N ALA A 11 -24.92 19.83 -6.80
CA ALA A 11 -23.84 19.91 -7.79
C ALA A 11 -22.72 20.91 -7.44
N HIS A 12 -23.02 21.97 -6.70
CA HIS A 12 -22.01 22.95 -6.25
C HIS A 12 -21.10 22.41 -5.13
N ALA A 13 -21.54 21.37 -4.40
CA ALA A 13 -20.79 20.71 -3.35
C ALA A 13 -19.80 19.66 -3.89
N PHE A 14 -19.98 19.21 -5.14
CA PHE A 14 -19.16 18.16 -5.77
C PHE A 14 -17.64 18.40 -5.65
N PRO A 15 -17.10 19.57 -6.08
CA PRO A 15 -15.65 19.78 -5.99
C PRO A 15 -15.15 19.84 -4.54
N LEU A 16 -15.96 20.38 -3.62
CA LEU A 16 -15.60 20.45 -2.19
C LEU A 16 -15.58 19.07 -1.57
N PHE A 17 -16.57 18.24 -1.89
CA PHE A 17 -16.66 16.87 -1.39
C PHE A 17 -15.53 15.99 -1.95
N GLN A 18 -15.23 16.11 -3.25
CA GLN A 18 -14.10 15.40 -3.86
C GLN A 18 -12.76 15.78 -3.21
N GLU A 19 -12.55 17.07 -2.91
CA GLU A 19 -11.39 17.50 -2.13
C GLU A 19 -11.40 16.92 -0.72
N GLY A 20 -12.56 16.91 -0.06
CA GLY A 20 -12.77 16.33 1.26
C GLY A 20 -12.36 14.86 1.33
N ILE A 21 -12.77 14.05 0.35
CA ILE A 21 -12.34 12.64 0.21
C ILE A 21 -10.81 12.55 0.17
N GLY A 22 -10.17 13.34 -0.70
CA GLY A 22 -8.72 13.37 -0.80
C GLY A 22 -8.04 13.79 0.50
N LEU A 23 -8.62 14.74 1.24
CA LEU A 23 -8.11 15.19 2.54
C LEU A 23 -8.22 14.12 3.63
N VAL A 24 -9.30 13.32 3.63
CA VAL A 24 -9.47 12.20 4.57
C VAL A 24 -8.45 11.11 4.26
N LEU A 25 -8.36 10.67 3.01
CA LEU A 25 -7.43 9.63 2.57
C LEU A 25 -5.97 10.05 2.80
N SER A 26 -5.63 11.33 2.59
CA SER A 26 -4.27 11.85 2.84
C SER A 26 -3.84 11.80 4.32
N ARG A 27 -4.77 11.57 5.25
CA ARG A 27 -4.51 11.45 6.68
C ARG A 27 -4.61 10.02 7.20
N TRP A 28 -4.97 9.08 6.33
CA TRP A 28 -5.04 7.67 6.71
C TRP A 28 -3.64 7.08 6.69
N SER A 29 -3.07 6.85 7.88
CA SER A 29 -1.66 6.47 8.05
C SER A 29 -1.29 5.20 7.29
N ALA A 30 -2.14 4.17 7.30
CA ALA A 30 -1.90 2.92 6.58
C ALA A 30 -1.78 3.17 5.06
N LEU A 31 -2.67 3.99 4.51
CA LEU A 31 -2.61 4.39 3.11
C LEU A 31 -1.37 5.23 2.78
N GLN A 32 -1.00 6.18 3.65
CA GLN A 32 0.23 6.99 3.45
C GLN A 32 1.48 6.10 3.43
N LEU A 33 1.61 5.17 4.39
CA LEU A 33 2.72 4.22 4.44
C LEU A 33 2.77 3.36 3.17
N ALA A 34 1.64 2.83 2.72
CA ALA A 34 1.58 1.99 1.53
C ALA A 34 2.03 2.74 0.26
N VAL A 35 1.67 4.02 0.14
CA VAL A 35 2.08 4.86 -1.00
C VAL A 35 3.54 5.26 -0.90
N GLU A 36 4.01 5.68 0.27
CA GLU A 36 5.38 6.14 0.49
C GLU A 36 6.40 5.02 0.28
N ASN A 37 6.06 3.80 0.68
CA ASN A 37 6.93 2.63 0.54
C ASN A 37 6.68 1.85 -0.75
N GLU A 38 5.84 2.36 -1.65
CA GLU A 38 5.48 1.71 -2.92
C GLU A 38 5.02 0.25 -2.74
N TRP A 39 4.28 -0.07 -1.67
CA TRP A 39 3.82 -1.44 -1.39
C TRP A 39 2.92 -1.98 -2.51
N GLY A 40 2.20 -1.10 -3.21
CA GLY A 40 1.43 -1.41 -4.42
C GLY A 40 2.21 -1.29 -5.74
N GLY A 41 3.53 -1.13 -5.69
CA GLY A 41 4.41 -0.83 -6.83
C GLY A 41 4.46 0.66 -7.20
N ARG A 42 5.14 0.97 -8.31
CA ARG A 42 5.34 2.37 -8.79
C ARG A 42 4.04 3.14 -9.04
N ASP A 43 2.96 2.42 -9.32
CA ASP A 43 1.63 2.98 -9.57
C ASP A 43 0.82 3.23 -8.28
N SER A 44 1.41 3.09 -7.08
CA SER A 44 0.70 3.26 -5.79
C SER A 44 -0.02 4.61 -5.68
N ARG A 45 0.59 5.70 -6.15
CA ARG A 45 -0.04 7.02 -6.19
C ARG A 45 -1.26 7.05 -7.10
N ARG A 46 -1.16 6.43 -8.28
CA ARG A 46 -2.27 6.33 -9.25
C ARG A 46 -3.43 5.51 -8.68
N LYS A 47 -3.14 4.45 -7.93
CA LYS A 47 -4.18 3.65 -7.24
C LYS A 47 -4.98 4.51 -6.25
N VAL A 48 -4.32 5.40 -5.49
CA VAL A 48 -5.02 6.32 -4.59
C VAL A 48 -5.85 7.37 -5.33
N GLU A 49 -5.38 7.87 -6.48
CA GLU A 49 -6.17 8.76 -7.33
C GLU A 49 -7.44 8.07 -7.86
N LEU A 50 -7.32 6.80 -8.26
CA LEU A 50 -8.46 5.97 -8.66
C LEU A 50 -9.43 5.74 -7.50
N LEU A 51 -8.92 5.42 -6.31
CA LEU A 51 -9.73 5.28 -5.10
C LEU A 51 -10.54 6.54 -4.80
N CYS A 52 -9.91 7.73 -4.88
CA CYS A 52 -10.61 9.00 -4.69
C CYS A 52 -11.80 9.14 -5.67
N ALA A 53 -11.57 8.82 -6.94
CA ALA A 53 -12.59 8.92 -7.99
C ALA A 53 -13.69 7.87 -7.82
N GLU A 54 -13.33 6.66 -7.41
CA GLU A 54 -14.25 5.55 -7.16
C GLU A 54 -15.18 5.85 -5.99
N ILE A 55 -14.64 6.28 -4.84
CA ILE A 55 -15.44 6.72 -3.68
C ILE A 55 -16.38 7.85 -4.08
N PHE A 56 -15.87 8.88 -4.77
CA PHE A 56 -16.71 9.98 -5.24
C PHE A 56 -17.85 9.50 -6.15
N THR A 57 -17.54 8.57 -7.05
CA THR A 57 -18.51 7.96 -7.96
C THR A 57 -19.56 7.17 -7.20
N TRP A 58 -19.15 6.37 -6.21
CA TRP A 58 -20.02 5.61 -5.33
C TRP A 58 -21.01 6.53 -4.61
N PHE A 59 -20.54 7.60 -3.98
CA PHE A 59 -21.43 8.58 -3.31
C PHE A 59 -22.41 9.27 -4.27
N THR A 60 -22.01 9.57 -5.51
CA THR A 60 -22.82 10.38 -6.43
C THR A 60 -23.73 9.58 -7.35
N GLN A 61 -23.39 8.33 -7.66
CA GLN A 61 -24.17 7.47 -8.55
C GLN A 61 -25.17 6.57 -7.82
N ASN A 62 -24.92 6.27 -6.54
CA ASN A 62 -25.83 5.45 -5.75
C ASN A 62 -27.13 6.21 -5.44
N LYS A 63 -28.24 5.71 -6.01
CA LYS A 63 -29.59 6.23 -5.76
C LYS A 63 -30.30 5.50 -4.62
N GLU A 64 -29.67 4.47 -4.07
CA GLU A 64 -30.12 3.68 -2.92
C GLU A 64 -29.35 4.05 -1.65
N GLN A 65 -29.80 3.54 -0.51
CA GLN A 65 -29.19 3.82 0.79
C GLN A 65 -27.69 3.51 0.77
N LEU A 66 -26.87 4.47 1.21
CA LEU A 66 -25.44 4.29 1.36
C LEU A 66 -25.20 3.49 2.64
N TYR A 67 -24.77 2.24 2.51
CA TYR A 67 -24.34 1.43 3.63
C TYR A 67 -22.86 1.63 3.89
N ILE A 68 -22.48 1.73 5.16
CA ILE A 68 -21.08 1.91 5.55
C ILE A 68 -20.24 0.69 5.16
N ASP A 69 -20.78 -0.52 5.33
CA ASP A 69 -20.15 -1.79 4.97
C ASP A 69 -19.71 -1.84 3.49
N ASP A 70 -20.50 -1.24 2.58
CA ASP A 70 -20.15 -1.18 1.15
C ASP A 70 -18.95 -0.27 0.89
N LEU A 71 -18.84 0.83 1.64
CA LEU A 71 -17.69 1.73 1.55
C LEU A 71 -16.45 1.10 2.19
N GLU A 72 -16.61 0.36 3.28
CA GLU A 72 -15.53 -0.42 3.90
C GLU A 72 -14.94 -1.44 2.92
N ILE A 73 -15.78 -2.12 2.13
CA ILE A 73 -15.33 -3.05 1.08
C ILE A 73 -14.47 -2.32 0.03
N ILE A 74 -14.90 -1.14 -0.44
CA ILE A 74 -14.12 -0.35 -1.42
C ILE A 74 -12.75 0.05 -0.84
N LEU A 75 -12.72 0.45 0.42
CA LEU A 75 -11.48 0.84 1.12
C LEU A 75 -10.56 -0.37 1.32
N ASP A 76 -11.10 -1.52 1.72
CA ASP A 76 -10.35 -2.77 1.90
C ASP A 76 -9.75 -3.27 0.57
N GLU A 77 -10.56 -3.33 -0.50
CA GLU A 77 -10.09 -3.71 -1.83
C GLU A 77 -8.95 -2.79 -2.31
N ALA A 78 -9.04 -1.50 -2.01
CA ALA A 78 -7.99 -0.55 -2.36
C ALA A 78 -6.69 -0.80 -1.56
N MET A 79 -6.78 -1.12 -0.27
CA MET A 79 -5.62 -1.48 0.55
C MET A 79 -4.99 -2.80 0.09
N LEU A 80 -5.80 -3.81 -0.24
CA LEU A 80 -5.33 -5.06 -0.84
C LEU A 80 -4.63 -4.81 -2.19
N SER A 81 -5.14 -3.88 -3.00
CA SER A 81 -4.48 -3.46 -4.25
C SER A 81 -3.10 -2.86 -4.02
N LEU A 82 -2.88 -2.27 -2.83
CA LEU A 82 -1.60 -1.75 -2.35
C LEU A 82 -0.79 -2.81 -1.57
N SER A 83 -1.17 -4.09 -1.67
CA SER A 83 -0.54 -5.21 -0.96
C SER A 83 -0.49 -5.01 0.56
N THR A 84 -1.50 -4.33 1.11
CA THR A 84 -1.61 -4.01 2.54
C THR A 84 -2.88 -4.64 3.10
N GLN A 85 -2.75 -5.34 4.22
CA GLN A 85 -3.90 -5.77 5.03
C GLN A 85 -4.00 -4.84 6.24
N VAL A 86 -5.19 -4.32 6.51
CA VAL A 86 -5.44 -3.33 7.58
C VAL A 86 -6.47 -3.92 8.55
N ASP A 87 -6.00 -4.34 9.73
CA ASP A 87 -6.84 -4.96 10.78
C ASP A 87 -6.85 -4.12 12.08
N ASP A 88 -6.57 -2.80 11.98
CA ASP A 88 -6.46 -1.89 13.13
C ASP A 88 -7.76 -1.09 13.39
N GLY A 89 -8.84 -1.36 12.66
CA GLY A 89 -10.11 -0.65 12.75
C GLY A 89 -10.13 0.69 11.99
N SER A 90 -9.05 1.04 11.28
CA SER A 90 -8.97 2.34 10.60
C SER A 90 -9.77 2.40 9.30
N ILE A 91 -10.14 1.26 8.70
CA ILE A 91 -11.03 1.21 7.53
C ILE A 91 -12.41 1.76 7.92
N GLU A 92 -12.96 1.25 9.01
CA GLU A 92 -14.26 1.61 9.57
C GLU A 92 -14.29 3.09 9.98
N GLU A 93 -13.24 3.57 10.65
CA GLU A 93 -13.11 4.99 11.01
C GLU A 93 -13.07 5.93 9.79
N VAL A 94 -12.39 5.52 8.72
CA VAL A 94 -12.30 6.30 7.48
C VAL A 94 -13.66 6.28 6.75
N ALA A 95 -14.32 5.13 6.67
CA ALA A 95 -15.65 5.00 6.10
C ALA A 95 -16.66 5.89 6.83
N GLU A 96 -16.70 5.84 8.16
CA GLU A 96 -17.59 6.66 8.99
C GLU A 96 -17.36 8.16 8.74
N LYS A 97 -16.09 8.59 8.70
CA LYS A 97 -15.75 10.01 8.42
C LYS A 97 -16.22 10.47 7.05
N LEU A 98 -16.14 9.61 6.03
CA LEU A 98 -16.59 9.92 4.68
C LEU A 98 -18.13 10.01 4.60
N ILE A 99 -18.84 9.11 5.29
CA ILE A 99 -20.31 9.16 5.39
C ILE A 99 -20.77 10.44 6.08
N ILE A 100 -20.20 10.78 7.24
CA ILE A 100 -20.52 12.01 7.98
C ILE A 100 -20.24 13.25 7.11
N MET A 101 -19.10 13.29 6.44
CA MET A 101 -18.75 14.40 5.56
C MET A 101 -19.74 14.54 4.40
N HIS A 102 -20.19 13.43 3.82
CA HIS A 102 -21.21 13.44 2.78
C HIS A 102 -22.53 14.05 3.29
N GLU A 103 -23.01 13.61 4.46
CA GLU A 103 -24.22 14.15 5.09
C GLU A 103 -24.10 15.66 5.36
N GLU A 104 -22.97 16.12 5.88
CA GLU A 104 -22.72 17.54 6.10
C GLU A 104 -22.75 18.33 4.78
N CYS A 105 -22.14 17.79 3.71
CA CYS A 105 -22.13 18.45 2.40
C CYS A 105 -23.52 18.49 1.76
N VAL A 106 -24.35 17.47 1.99
CA VAL A 106 -25.76 17.43 1.59
C VAL A 106 -26.55 18.55 2.29
N ASP A 107 -26.27 18.80 3.57
CA ASP A 107 -26.88 19.87 4.35
C ASP A 107 -26.26 21.27 4.06
N GLY A 108 -25.26 21.34 3.17
CA GLY A 108 -24.57 22.58 2.81
C GLY A 108 -23.56 23.05 3.87
N ASN A 109 -23.20 22.19 4.81
CA ASN A 109 -22.18 22.43 5.83
C ASN A 109 -20.82 21.88 5.37
N PHE A 110 -19.86 22.77 5.12
CA PHE A 110 -18.50 22.39 4.69
C PHE A 110 -17.45 22.53 5.80
N SER A 111 -17.89 22.72 7.05
CA SER A 111 -17.00 23.00 8.18
C SER A 111 -15.97 21.89 8.42
N SER A 112 -16.33 20.62 8.19
CA SER A 112 -15.39 19.51 8.33
C SER A 112 -14.26 19.56 7.30
N ILE A 113 -14.59 19.88 6.05
CA ILE A 113 -13.59 20.04 4.98
C ILE A 113 -12.68 21.24 5.30
N GLU A 114 -13.25 22.36 5.77
CA GLU A 114 -12.45 23.52 6.16
C GLU A 114 -11.50 23.22 7.33
N ARG A 115 -11.97 22.49 8.36
CA ARG A 115 -11.11 22.01 9.45
C ARG A 115 -10.01 21.08 8.94
N LEU A 116 -10.32 20.20 7.99
CA LEU A 116 -9.33 19.35 7.32
C LEU A 116 -8.36 20.15 6.44
N ARG A 117 -8.72 21.33 5.93
CA ARG A 117 -7.74 22.20 5.24
C ARG A 117 -6.77 22.86 6.22
N GLN A 118 -7.28 23.29 7.38
CA GLN A 118 -6.51 24.07 8.35
C GLN A 118 -5.65 23.20 9.27
N SER A 119 -6.07 21.96 9.52
CA SER A 119 -5.33 21.02 10.37
C SER A 119 -4.05 20.54 9.68
N PRO A 120 -2.91 20.48 10.40
CA PRO A 120 -1.70 19.88 9.86
C PRO A 120 -1.94 18.41 9.52
N ARG A 121 -1.26 17.92 8.48
CA ARG A 121 -1.26 16.48 8.17
C ARG A 121 -0.48 15.75 9.27
N PRO A 122 -1.02 14.65 9.82
CA PRO A 122 -0.26 13.81 10.72
C PRO A 122 1.00 13.35 10.00
N GLN A 123 2.16 13.62 10.60
CA GLN A 123 3.43 13.12 10.08
C GLN A 123 3.51 11.64 10.42
N VAL A 124 3.69 10.79 9.42
CA VAL A 124 3.96 9.38 9.67
C VAL A 124 5.38 9.30 10.21
N ALA A 125 5.55 8.77 11.42
CA ALA A 125 6.86 8.69 12.04
C ALA A 125 7.72 7.68 11.28
N HIS A 126 8.65 8.15 10.45
CA HIS A 126 9.66 7.30 9.86
C HIS A 126 10.60 6.83 10.98
N ALA A 127 10.68 5.53 11.21
CA ALA A 127 11.80 4.97 11.94
C ALA A 127 13.05 5.23 11.08
N HIS A 128 13.86 6.21 11.47
CA HIS A 128 15.18 6.44 10.88
C HIS A 128 16.01 5.18 11.11
N VAL A 129 15.99 4.25 10.17
CA VAL A 129 17.00 3.21 10.09
C VAL A 129 18.25 3.96 9.66
N ASN A 130 19.15 4.24 10.60
CA ASN A 130 20.48 4.71 10.30
C ASN A 130 21.12 3.65 9.39
N GLN A 131 21.10 3.88 8.08
CA GLN A 131 21.94 3.16 7.15
C GLN A 131 23.36 3.50 7.60
N ALA A 132 24.02 2.54 8.23
CA ALA A 132 25.42 2.69 8.57
C ALA A 132 26.17 2.89 7.25
N GLU A 133 26.60 4.11 7.04
CA GLU A 133 27.49 4.54 5.98
C GLU A 133 28.76 3.69 6.14
N SER A 134 28.93 2.68 5.29
CA SER A 134 30.20 2.00 5.16
C SER A 134 31.07 2.95 4.35
N ASP A 135 31.82 3.75 5.09
CA ASP A 135 32.96 4.53 4.61
C ASP A 135 34.02 3.52 4.15
N ASP A 136 34.08 3.28 2.85
CA ASP A 136 35.22 2.60 2.21
C ASP A 136 35.62 3.49 1.04
N ASP A 137 36.48 4.46 1.36
CA ASP A 137 37.36 5.14 0.41
C ASP A 137 38.27 4.08 -0.22
N ASP A 138 38.06 3.76 -1.48
CA ASP A 138 39.16 3.32 -2.35
C ASP A 138 39.00 3.97 -3.73
N ASP A 139 39.82 5.00 -3.90
CA ASP A 139 40.11 5.72 -5.13
C ASP A 139 41.06 4.84 -5.96
N ASP A 140 40.57 4.29 -7.06
CA ASP A 140 41.45 3.82 -8.15
C ASP A 140 40.80 4.13 -9.50
N ASP A 141 41.20 5.30 -9.99
CA ASP A 141 41.09 5.83 -11.33
C ASP A 141 41.68 4.84 -12.36
N VAL A 142 40.83 4.15 -13.14
CA VAL A 142 41.27 3.38 -14.31
C VAL A 142 40.46 3.77 -15.55
N GLU A 143 41.14 4.58 -16.35
CA GLU A 143 40.80 5.08 -17.69
C GLU A 143 40.23 4.02 -18.63
N GLU A 144 39.16 4.41 -19.31
CA GLU A 144 38.40 3.67 -20.31
C GLU A 144 39.03 3.85 -21.71
N ASP A 145 39.68 2.83 -22.29
CA ASP A 145 39.83 2.75 -23.77
C ASP A 145 40.17 1.34 -24.31
N VAL A 146 39.70 1.13 -25.53
CA VAL A 146 40.00 0.15 -26.59
C VAL A 146 39.48 -1.29 -26.53
N ASN A 147 38.26 -1.44 -27.06
CA ASN A 147 37.98 -2.15 -28.31
C ASN A 147 38.87 -3.39 -28.63
N ARG A 148 38.33 -4.59 -28.40
CA ARG A 148 38.74 -5.77 -29.16
C ARG A 148 37.56 -6.67 -29.50
N ASN A 149 36.99 -6.39 -30.66
CA ASN A 149 36.28 -7.37 -31.46
C ASN A 149 37.19 -8.55 -31.80
N ASP A 150 36.55 -9.70 -32.06
CA ASP A 150 37.04 -10.89 -32.77
C ASP A 150 37.45 -12.11 -31.90
N MET A 151 36.54 -13.09 -31.79
CA MET A 151 36.85 -14.52 -31.95
C MET A 151 35.60 -15.29 -32.44
N MET A 152 35.54 -15.42 -33.77
CA MET A 152 35.16 -16.57 -34.60
C MET A 152 34.18 -17.65 -34.06
N VAL A 153 33.13 -17.80 -34.86
CA VAL A 153 32.21 -18.93 -35.06
C VAL A 153 32.86 -20.32 -34.97
N ASP A 154 32.18 -21.27 -34.33
CA ASP A 154 31.99 -22.56 -34.99
C ASP A 154 30.58 -23.12 -34.73
N ALA A 155 29.97 -23.53 -35.82
CA ALA A 155 28.63 -24.06 -35.90
C ALA A 155 28.73 -25.58 -36.02
N VAL A 156 28.09 -26.32 -35.11
CA VAL A 156 27.78 -27.72 -35.37
C VAL A 156 26.34 -28.01 -34.99
N GLN A 157 25.64 -28.50 -36.02
CA GLN A 157 24.21 -28.79 -36.10
C GLN A 157 23.79 -30.09 -35.40
N PRO A 158 22.47 -30.35 -35.27
CA PRO A 158 21.88 -31.27 -34.29
C PRO A 158 21.57 -32.67 -34.85
N ALA A 159 21.45 -33.68 -33.96
CA ALA A 159 20.72 -34.93 -34.19
C ALA A 159 20.44 -35.63 -32.83
N GLN A 160 19.21 -35.65 -32.29
CA GLN A 160 18.09 -36.57 -32.53
C GLN A 160 17.98 -37.77 -31.54
N SER A 161 16.73 -37.97 -31.07
CA SER A 161 16.03 -39.22 -30.65
C SER A 161 16.24 -39.87 -29.25
N ARG A 162 15.27 -39.61 -28.34
CA ARG A 162 14.29 -40.50 -27.59
C ARG A 162 14.61 -42.00 -27.34
N PRO A 163 13.86 -42.74 -26.45
CA PRO A 163 12.95 -42.38 -25.33
C PRO A 163 13.06 -43.30 -24.06
N ALA A 164 12.21 -43.03 -23.04
CA ALA A 164 11.42 -43.98 -22.21
C ALA A 164 11.51 -43.83 -20.66
N ASN A 165 10.31 -43.71 -20.07
CA ASN A 165 9.83 -43.58 -18.67
C ASN A 165 9.92 -44.94 -17.90
N PRO A 166 9.30 -45.20 -16.72
CA PRO A 166 8.94 -44.40 -15.50
C PRO A 166 9.32 -45.09 -14.16
N GLN A 167 9.25 -44.40 -13.00
CA GLN A 167 8.80 -44.98 -11.69
C GLN A 167 8.55 -43.84 -10.66
N LEU A 168 7.31 -43.44 -10.35
CA LEU A 168 6.37 -43.92 -9.29
C LEU A 168 6.85 -43.73 -7.82
N ASN A 169 6.41 -42.59 -7.21
CA ASN A 169 5.75 -42.31 -5.89
C ASN A 169 5.83 -43.30 -4.70
N PRO A 170 5.37 -42.96 -3.45
CA PRO A 170 5.00 -41.69 -2.78
C PRO A 170 5.60 -41.54 -1.34
N GLU A 171 5.30 -40.45 -0.62
CA GLU A 171 4.62 -40.46 0.71
C GLU A 171 4.88 -39.17 1.52
N ALA A 172 3.80 -38.67 2.11
CA ALA A 172 3.70 -37.45 2.90
C ALA A 172 3.81 -37.74 4.40
N THR A 173 4.30 -36.77 5.19
CA THR A 173 3.92 -36.43 6.59
C THR A 173 4.94 -35.38 7.08
N ALA A 174 4.59 -34.10 7.18
CA ALA A 174 3.85 -33.47 8.27
C ALA A 174 4.61 -33.52 9.60
N GLU A 175 5.47 -32.54 9.90
CA GLU A 175 5.71 -32.03 11.25
C GLU A 175 6.02 -30.52 11.17
N ALA A 176 5.10 -29.73 11.72
CA ALA A 176 5.34 -28.34 12.07
C ALA A 176 5.96 -28.33 13.47
N GLU A 177 7.12 -27.71 13.60
CA GLU A 177 7.63 -27.32 14.92
C GLU A 177 8.23 -25.91 14.84
N ASP A 178 7.42 -24.99 15.36
CA ASP A 178 7.73 -23.60 15.66
C ASP A 178 8.86 -23.56 16.70
N GLY A 179 10.03 -23.08 16.28
CA GLY A 179 11.25 -23.07 17.08
C GLY A 179 11.94 -21.71 17.07
N TRP A 180 11.23 -20.65 17.45
CA TRP A 180 11.89 -19.35 17.70
C TRP A 180 12.79 -19.45 18.93
N VAL A 181 14.11 -19.34 18.72
CA VAL A 181 15.12 -19.36 19.78
C VAL A 181 15.20 -17.99 20.46
N GLN A 182 14.88 -17.95 21.76
CA GLN A 182 14.98 -16.76 22.60
C GLN A 182 16.45 -16.45 22.96
N VAL A 183 17.05 -15.42 22.36
CA VAL A 183 18.39 -14.94 22.73
C VAL A 183 18.34 -14.08 23.98
N THR A 184 18.87 -14.59 25.10
CA THR A 184 19.08 -13.78 26.30
C THR A 184 20.37 -12.96 26.15
N SER A 185 20.26 -11.63 26.15
CA SER A 185 21.42 -10.75 26.21
C SER A 185 22.06 -10.81 27.59
N ARG A 186 23.33 -11.24 27.69
CA ARG A 186 24.08 -11.18 28.95
C ARG A 186 25.50 -10.63 28.78
N ARG A 187 25.53 -9.29 28.73
CA ARG A 187 26.48 -8.32 29.33
C ARG A 187 27.79 -8.90 29.90
N ASN A 188 28.88 -8.59 29.19
CA ASN A 188 30.27 -8.86 29.56
C ASN A 188 30.67 -8.07 30.82
N ARG A 189 31.13 -8.76 31.88
CA ARG A 189 31.80 -8.14 33.05
C ARG A 189 33.30 -8.29 32.87
N GLY A 190 33.97 -7.20 32.50
CA GLY A 190 35.43 -7.13 32.53
C GLY A 190 35.96 -7.28 33.96
N THR A 191 36.92 -8.18 34.14
CA THR A 191 37.79 -8.22 35.32
C THR A 191 39.22 -7.89 34.85
N ARG A 192 39.72 -6.74 35.31
CA ARG A 192 41.11 -6.30 35.18
C ARG A 192 41.98 -7.21 36.05
N ASN A 193 43.14 -7.59 35.52
CA ASN A 193 44.31 -7.93 36.31
C ASN A 193 45.53 -7.24 35.68
#